data_AF-A0A1F9X7H6-F1
#
_entry.id   AF-A0A1F9X7H6-F1
#
_cell.length_a   1.000
_cell.length_b   1.000
_cell.length_c   1.000
_cell.angle_alpha   90.00
_cell.angle_beta   90.00
_cell.angle_gamma   90.00
#
_symmetry.space_group_name_H-M   'P 1'
#
loop_
_entity.id
_entity.type
_entity.pdbx_description
1 polymer ?
#
loop_
_entity_poly.entity_id
_entity_poly.type
_entity_poly.pdbx_seq_one_letter_code
_entity_poly.pdbx_strand_id
1 'polypeptide(L)'
;MKREIGKISWFCEYNSKKKETGDYGYIKHFNGEEIQFSKDDIILSEYCAGEAGEIDPDKYLELDLLFKKDNLVTFEIQVNEKSKKKKAIKVLLLTDEIDPETIENIGKCIDDSSFRALLKNEFSFYTIEQIREYFKINNSVLTILDTHQQVEVVWGYINELPTKWKYLSNQAKIFIIYRITKENRNVIELLNNINGNENEFVKFAIILYKIKFNSKNSNEEFLKVHELFQDCIINKAWESSEPLEIYKLLPKCTNGKTYYCEGRLYFNEKEKILKGFCPRLRKSFNLSSKDCLHIYPDKSLDWENWSLVELLAETGLKPNLEGLKYPEEYINSMSGWINRLNEIRERMKCRICNSTMVTNDKYAKNLAVYRKTVFKCPNKCNNNEEIYINHCWACGKIIDSRDDRIKDTEGYYICIKCGSGKKHSTIFTQGDICPKCGEINMSVINAKEKQCTKCNHKIAVYGNVRKKVDGNITELFESLEKENSGF
;
A
#
# COMPACT_ATOMS: atom_id res chain seq x y z
N MET A 1 14.48 -34.63 12.28
CA MET A 1 15.71 -33.83 12.03
C MET A 1 15.32 -32.70 11.08
N LYS A 2 15.97 -31.54 11.19
CA LYS A 2 15.64 -30.38 10.35
C LYS A 2 16.34 -30.53 8.99
N ARG A 3 15.59 -30.43 7.89
CA ARG A 3 16.17 -30.33 6.55
C ARG A 3 16.49 -28.88 6.23
N GLU A 4 17.55 -28.69 5.47
CA GLU A 4 18.04 -27.42 4.95
C GLU A 4 18.10 -27.47 3.42
N ILE A 5 18.27 -26.30 2.79
CA ILE A 5 18.36 -26.18 1.33
C ILE A 5 19.63 -25.44 0.98
N GLY A 6 20.22 -25.83 -0.14
CA GLY A 6 21.35 -25.15 -0.74
C GLY A 6 21.46 -25.47 -2.21
N LYS A 7 22.53 -24.95 -2.82
CA LYS A 7 22.87 -25.22 -4.22
C LYS A 7 24.12 -26.07 -4.28
N ILE A 8 24.17 -27.03 -5.19
CA ILE A 8 25.42 -27.71 -5.51
C ILE A 8 26.42 -26.66 -6.00
N SER A 9 27.52 -26.42 -5.27
CA SER A 9 28.59 -25.55 -5.75
C SER A 9 29.58 -26.33 -6.62
N TRP A 10 29.78 -27.60 -6.29
CA TRP A 10 30.63 -28.53 -7.02
C TRP A 10 30.27 -29.98 -6.67
N PHE A 11 30.29 -30.89 -7.64
CA PHE A 11 30.12 -32.32 -7.42
C PHE A 11 30.95 -33.08 -8.47
N CYS A 12 31.86 -33.94 -7.99
CA CYS A 12 32.58 -34.95 -8.76
C CYS A 12 33.04 -34.55 -10.19
N GLU A 13 34.12 -33.77 -10.30
CA GLU A 13 34.86 -33.69 -11.57
C GLU A 13 35.85 -34.85 -11.71
N TYR A 14 35.94 -35.45 -12.92
CA TYR A 14 36.91 -36.50 -13.23
C TYR A 14 38.33 -35.99 -13.03
N ASN A 15 39.09 -36.60 -12.11
CA ASN A 15 40.48 -36.24 -11.89
C ASN A 15 41.36 -36.93 -12.94
N SER A 16 41.68 -36.22 -14.02
CA SER A 16 42.48 -36.75 -15.14
C SER A 16 43.87 -37.25 -14.74
N LYS A 17 44.44 -36.76 -13.62
CA LYS A 17 45.74 -37.20 -13.10
C LYS A 17 45.66 -38.51 -12.32
N LYS A 18 44.57 -38.71 -11.57
CA LYS A 18 44.37 -39.92 -10.76
C LYS A 18 43.57 -41.01 -11.48
N LYS A 19 42.93 -40.67 -12.61
CA LYS A 19 41.98 -41.53 -13.32
C LYS A 19 40.82 -42.02 -12.45
N GLU A 20 40.44 -41.21 -11.47
CA GLU A 20 39.39 -41.49 -10.49
C GLU A 20 38.40 -40.32 -10.46
N THR A 21 37.12 -40.63 -10.37
CA THR A 21 36.07 -39.66 -9.99
C THR A 21 36.11 -39.46 -8.49
N GLY A 22 35.98 -38.22 -8.04
CA GLY A 22 35.75 -37.96 -6.61
C GLY A 22 34.46 -38.65 -6.13
N ASP A 23 34.36 -38.86 -4.82
CA ASP A 23 33.21 -39.46 -4.14
C ASP A 23 32.48 -38.44 -3.24
N TYR A 24 32.72 -37.14 -3.44
CA TYR A 24 32.14 -36.07 -2.64
C TYR A 24 31.78 -34.84 -3.47
N GLY A 25 30.94 -33.98 -2.88
CA GLY A 25 30.63 -32.66 -3.41
C GLY A 25 30.47 -31.63 -2.30
N TYR A 26 30.14 -30.41 -2.71
CA TYR A 26 29.86 -29.28 -1.84
C TYR A 26 28.50 -28.66 -2.17
N ILE A 27 27.77 -28.36 -1.10
CA ILE A 27 26.52 -27.61 -1.13
C ILE A 27 26.81 -26.25 -0.54
N LYS A 28 26.61 -25.19 -1.32
CA LYS A 28 26.60 -23.83 -0.82
C LYS A 28 25.26 -23.56 -0.15
N HIS A 29 25.28 -23.52 1.18
CA HIS A 29 24.15 -23.14 2.00
C HIS A 29 23.88 -21.64 1.88
N PHE A 30 22.64 -21.20 2.12
CA PHE A 30 22.25 -19.80 1.88
C PHE A 30 22.86 -18.78 2.84
N ASN A 31 23.31 -19.23 4.01
CA ASN A 31 24.12 -18.38 4.90
C ASN A 31 25.56 -18.15 4.37
N GLY A 32 25.90 -18.72 3.20
CA GLY A 32 27.20 -18.62 2.56
C GLY A 32 28.19 -19.72 2.94
N GLU A 33 27.87 -20.59 3.91
CA GLU A 33 28.71 -21.74 4.26
C GLU A 33 28.71 -22.80 3.14
N GLU A 34 29.87 -23.41 2.88
CA GLU A 34 29.96 -24.61 2.04
C GLU A 34 30.00 -25.86 2.92
N ILE A 35 29.10 -26.79 2.62
CA ILE A 35 28.91 -28.02 3.38
C ILE A 35 29.21 -29.20 2.46
N GLN A 36 30.14 -30.05 2.89
CA GLN A 36 30.54 -31.24 2.13
C GLN A 36 29.51 -32.36 2.26
N PHE A 37 29.28 -33.12 1.20
CA PHE A 37 28.51 -34.37 1.21
C PHE A 37 29.26 -35.47 0.46
N SER A 38 29.02 -36.73 0.81
CA SER A 38 29.49 -37.90 0.05
C SER A 38 28.47 -38.29 -1.00
N LYS A 39 28.93 -39.00 -2.03
CA LYS A 39 28.06 -39.66 -3.03
C LYS A 39 27.07 -40.63 -2.36
N ASP A 40 27.49 -41.32 -1.30
CA ASP A 40 26.65 -42.23 -0.51
C ASP A 40 25.57 -41.51 0.32
N ASP A 41 25.69 -40.20 0.51
CA ASP A 41 24.69 -39.42 1.21
C ASP A 41 23.55 -38.98 0.31
N ILE A 42 23.66 -39.18 -1.01
CA ILE A 42 22.62 -38.83 -1.98
C ILE A 42 21.50 -39.85 -1.89
N ILE A 43 20.29 -39.37 -1.64
CA ILE A 43 19.08 -40.19 -1.77
C ILE A 43 18.57 -40.00 -3.19
N LEU A 44 18.65 -41.08 -3.97
CA LEU A 44 17.94 -41.19 -5.23
C LEU A 44 16.46 -41.43 -4.90
N SER A 45 15.54 -40.62 -5.44
CA SER A 45 14.11 -40.86 -5.30
C SER A 45 13.75 -42.25 -5.86
N GLU A 46 12.68 -42.88 -5.36
CA GLU A 46 12.22 -44.21 -5.77
C GLU A 46 12.10 -44.40 -7.29
N TYR A 47 11.92 -43.33 -8.08
CA TYR A 47 11.98 -43.35 -9.54
C TYR A 47 13.29 -43.86 -10.17
N CYS A 48 14.38 -43.91 -9.41
CA CYS A 48 15.65 -44.49 -9.87
C CYS A 48 15.84 -45.96 -9.44
N ALA A 49 15.06 -46.46 -8.48
CA ALA A 49 15.10 -47.85 -8.07
C ALA A 49 14.31 -48.72 -9.04
N GLY A 50 14.89 -49.81 -9.54
CA GLY A 50 14.12 -50.83 -10.26
C GLY A 50 13.10 -51.52 -9.34
N GLU A 51 12.21 -52.34 -9.89
CA GLU A 51 11.15 -53.07 -9.15
C GLU A 51 11.66 -53.91 -7.96
N ALA A 52 12.97 -54.16 -7.87
CA ALA A 52 13.62 -54.95 -6.82
C ALA A 52 14.37 -54.11 -5.75
N GLY A 53 14.38 -52.78 -5.82
CA GLY A 53 15.11 -51.93 -4.87
C GLY A 53 16.64 -52.00 -4.99
N GLU A 54 17.18 -52.76 -5.95
CA GLU A 54 18.60 -52.72 -6.29
C GLU A 54 18.89 -51.51 -7.19
N ILE A 55 19.89 -50.73 -6.78
CA ILE A 55 20.36 -49.57 -7.55
C ILE A 55 21.23 -50.09 -8.68
N ASP A 56 20.77 -49.91 -9.91
CA ASP A 56 21.54 -50.22 -11.12
C ASP A 56 22.87 -49.42 -11.12
N PRO A 57 24.04 -50.08 -11.14
CA PRO A 57 25.34 -49.43 -11.21
C PRO A 57 25.48 -48.45 -12.39
N ASP A 58 24.80 -48.71 -13.51
CA ASP A 58 24.86 -47.84 -14.69
C ASP A 58 24.10 -46.52 -14.46
N LYS A 59 23.15 -46.46 -13.52
CA LYS A 59 22.50 -45.20 -13.10
C LYS A 59 23.40 -44.30 -12.26
N TYR A 60 24.49 -44.82 -11.68
CA TYR A 60 25.47 -43.98 -10.98
C TYR A 60 26.29 -43.09 -11.93
N LEU A 61 26.35 -43.40 -13.23
CA LEU A 61 26.92 -42.50 -14.25
C LEU A 61 25.99 -41.30 -14.53
N GLU A 62 24.69 -41.41 -14.28
CA GLU A 62 23.74 -40.32 -14.49
C GLU A 62 23.74 -39.30 -13.33
N LEU A 63 24.26 -39.67 -12.17
CA LEU A 63 24.35 -38.76 -11.02
C LEU A 63 25.21 -37.53 -11.32
N ASP A 64 26.30 -37.69 -12.08
CA ASP A 64 27.16 -36.56 -12.49
C ASP A 64 26.43 -35.65 -13.51
N LEU A 65 25.45 -36.18 -14.24
CA LEU A 65 24.58 -35.41 -15.13
C LEU A 65 23.44 -34.70 -14.38
N LEU A 66 23.02 -35.23 -13.25
CA LEU A 66 21.90 -34.77 -12.43
C LEU A 66 22.32 -33.79 -11.32
N PHE A 67 23.48 -33.96 -10.68
CA PHE A 67 23.97 -33.08 -9.62
C PHE A 67 24.94 -32.04 -10.17
N LYS A 68 24.44 -31.18 -11.06
CA LYS A 68 25.23 -30.10 -11.65
C LYS A 68 25.33 -28.91 -10.72
N LYS A 69 26.39 -28.12 -10.93
CA LYS A 69 26.54 -26.82 -10.29
C LYS A 69 25.24 -26.00 -10.45
N ASP A 70 24.88 -25.31 -9.38
CA ASP A 70 23.69 -24.48 -9.20
C ASP A 70 22.36 -25.25 -9.05
N ASN A 71 22.34 -26.58 -9.19
CA ASN A 71 21.15 -27.36 -8.90
C ASN A 71 20.77 -27.26 -7.42
N LEU A 72 19.47 -27.14 -7.17
CA LEU A 72 18.93 -27.06 -5.84
C LEU A 72 18.84 -28.44 -5.21
N VAL A 73 19.17 -28.50 -3.92
CA VAL A 73 19.09 -29.73 -3.13
C VAL A 73 18.53 -29.44 -1.76
N THR A 74 17.88 -30.43 -1.17
CA THR A 74 17.59 -30.47 0.26
C THR A 74 18.49 -31.47 0.96
N PHE A 75 18.87 -31.23 2.20
CA PHE A 75 19.76 -32.11 2.96
C PHE A 75 19.54 -31.97 4.46
N GLU A 76 20.03 -32.92 5.26
CA GLU A 76 20.13 -32.79 6.72
C GLU A 76 21.58 -32.48 7.09
N ILE A 77 21.81 -31.68 8.15
CA ILE A 77 23.17 -31.45 8.65
C ILE A 77 23.49 -32.46 9.75
N GLN A 78 24.59 -33.19 9.56
CA GLN A 78 25.24 -33.96 10.60
C GLN A 78 26.51 -33.24 11.07
N VAL A 79 26.66 -33.06 12.37
CA VAL A 79 27.87 -32.47 12.97
C VAL A 79 28.71 -33.58 13.57
N ASN A 80 29.94 -33.74 13.11
CA ASN A 80 30.89 -34.66 13.75
C ASN A 80 31.28 -34.11 15.13
N GLU A 81 30.99 -34.85 16.20
CA GLU A 81 31.18 -34.35 17.56
C GLU A 81 32.64 -34.02 17.89
N LYS A 82 33.60 -34.75 17.30
CA LYS A 82 35.04 -34.60 17.55
C LYS A 82 35.64 -33.45 16.75
N SER A 83 35.36 -33.36 15.46
CA SER A 83 35.97 -32.34 14.58
C SER A 83 35.16 -31.05 14.48
N LYS A 84 33.90 -31.07 14.97
CA LYS A 84 32.90 -30.01 14.78
C LYS A 84 32.61 -29.67 13.31
N LYS A 85 33.08 -30.48 12.36
CA LYS A 85 32.79 -30.31 10.94
C LYS A 85 31.35 -30.71 10.66
N LYS A 86 30.65 -29.86 9.87
CA LYS A 86 29.33 -30.14 9.32
C LYS A 86 29.47 -30.97 8.05
N LYS A 87 28.60 -31.96 7.90
CA LYS A 87 28.45 -32.78 6.69
C LYS A 87 26.98 -32.78 6.31
N ALA A 88 26.68 -32.60 5.03
CA ALA A 88 25.34 -32.76 4.52
C ALA A 88 25.10 -34.25 4.27
N ILE A 89 24.00 -34.75 4.84
CA ILE A 89 23.54 -36.13 4.68
C ILE A 89 22.15 -36.13 4.06
N LYS A 90 21.74 -37.27 3.49
CA LYS A 90 20.42 -37.45 2.88
C LYS A 90 20.11 -36.40 1.81
N VAL A 91 21.06 -36.10 0.94
CA VAL A 91 20.97 -35.06 -0.08
C VAL A 91 19.99 -35.48 -1.17
N LEU A 92 19.00 -34.64 -1.44
CA LEU A 92 17.93 -34.87 -2.40
C LEU A 92 17.92 -33.75 -3.43
N LEU A 93 17.94 -34.11 -4.71
CA LEU A 93 17.85 -33.18 -5.83
C LEU A 93 16.43 -32.60 -5.94
N LEU A 94 16.32 -31.28 -6.05
CA LEU A 94 15.07 -30.57 -6.32
C LEU A 94 14.95 -30.36 -7.85
N THR A 95 14.84 -31.44 -8.62
CA THR A 95 14.63 -31.36 -10.07
C THR A 95 13.27 -31.97 -10.44
N ASP A 96 12.35 -31.08 -10.77
CA ASP A 96 11.13 -31.23 -11.58
C ASP A 96 9.96 -32.11 -11.13
N GLU A 97 10.08 -32.96 -10.11
CA GLU A 97 8.90 -33.63 -9.51
C GLU A 97 9.03 -33.68 -7.99
N ILE A 98 9.03 -32.51 -7.35
CA ILE A 98 8.95 -32.47 -5.89
C ILE A 98 7.51 -32.81 -5.51
N ASP A 99 7.33 -33.95 -4.86
CA ASP A 99 6.03 -34.34 -4.33
C ASP A 99 5.54 -33.25 -3.33
N PRO A 100 4.23 -33.00 -3.27
CA PRO A 100 3.65 -31.93 -2.44
C PRO A 100 4.01 -32.04 -0.96
N GLU A 101 4.18 -33.25 -0.43
CA GLU A 101 4.50 -33.50 0.97
C GLU A 101 5.92 -33.03 1.28
N THR A 102 6.86 -33.24 0.36
CA THR A 102 8.22 -32.72 0.45
C THR A 102 8.24 -31.19 0.46
N ILE A 103 7.46 -30.50 -0.39
CA ILE A 103 7.35 -29.02 -0.35
C ILE A 103 6.72 -28.53 0.96
N GLU A 104 5.66 -29.18 1.42
CA GLU A 104 5.00 -28.80 2.68
C GLU A 104 5.95 -28.96 3.87
N ASN A 105 6.75 -30.03 3.89
CA ASN A 105 7.76 -30.29 4.91
C ASN A 105 8.93 -29.30 4.82
N ILE A 106 9.36 -28.91 3.62
CA ILE A 106 10.37 -27.87 3.41
C ILE A 106 9.85 -26.52 3.92
N GLY A 107 8.61 -26.14 3.57
CA GLY A 107 7.99 -24.88 3.98
C GLY A 107 7.84 -24.75 5.50
N LYS A 108 7.70 -25.86 6.21
CA LYS A 108 7.68 -25.90 7.68
C LYS A 108 9.09 -25.76 8.31
N CYS A 109 10.17 -26.03 7.58
CA CYS A 109 11.53 -26.13 8.14
C CYS A 109 12.41 -24.88 7.94
N ILE A 110 12.11 -24.01 6.99
CA ILE A 110 12.97 -22.86 6.67
C ILE A 110 12.34 -21.58 7.23
N ASP A 111 13.18 -20.65 7.69
CA ASP A 111 12.76 -19.25 7.81
C ASP A 111 12.14 -18.82 6.48
N ASP A 112 10.86 -18.48 6.55
CA ASP A 112 9.95 -18.27 5.44
C ASP A 112 10.49 -17.28 4.39
N SER A 113 11.38 -16.36 4.77
CA SER A 113 11.85 -15.29 3.88
C SER A 113 12.82 -15.78 2.78
N SER A 114 13.79 -16.63 3.13
CA SER A 114 14.85 -17.08 2.21
C SER A 114 14.33 -18.12 1.22
N PHE A 115 13.45 -19.01 1.67
CA PHE A 115 12.82 -20.03 0.83
C PHE A 115 11.82 -19.42 -0.16
N ARG A 116 11.01 -18.44 0.28
CA ARG A 116 10.10 -17.70 -0.62
C ARG A 116 10.87 -16.96 -1.71
N ALA A 117 12.01 -16.35 -1.39
CA ALA A 117 12.84 -15.65 -2.37
C ALA A 117 13.41 -16.60 -3.42
N LEU A 118 13.81 -17.81 -3.00
CA LEU A 118 14.29 -18.87 -3.88
C LEU A 118 13.21 -19.34 -4.84
N LEU A 119 12.06 -19.73 -4.29
CA LEU A 119 10.94 -20.21 -5.08
C LEU A 119 10.44 -19.11 -6.03
N LYS A 120 10.44 -17.85 -5.62
CA LYS A 120 10.06 -16.73 -6.50
C LYS A 120 10.99 -16.60 -7.71
N ASN A 121 12.29 -16.88 -7.56
CA ASN A 121 13.23 -16.93 -8.68
C ASN A 121 13.01 -18.18 -9.55
N GLU A 122 12.77 -19.34 -8.95
CA GLU A 122 12.49 -20.59 -9.68
C GLU A 122 11.19 -20.49 -10.50
N PHE A 123 10.08 -20.09 -9.87
CA PHE A 123 8.78 -19.92 -10.51
C PHE A 123 8.73 -18.80 -11.55
N SER A 124 9.77 -17.96 -11.64
CA SER A 124 9.88 -16.99 -12.73
C SER A 124 10.16 -17.63 -14.10
N PHE A 125 10.66 -18.88 -14.11
CA PHE A 125 10.98 -19.62 -15.32
C PHE A 125 9.86 -20.55 -15.80
N TYR A 126 8.88 -20.86 -14.95
CA TYR A 126 7.76 -21.72 -15.30
C TYR A 126 6.69 -20.97 -16.09
N THR A 127 6.10 -21.62 -17.10
CA THR A 127 4.90 -21.09 -17.74
C THR A 127 3.70 -21.17 -16.79
N ILE A 128 2.68 -20.34 -17.02
CA ILE A 128 1.44 -20.36 -16.23
C ILE A 128 0.79 -21.76 -16.27
N GLU A 129 0.89 -22.47 -17.39
CA GLU A 129 0.39 -23.83 -17.55
C GLU A 129 1.10 -24.81 -16.61
N GLN A 130 2.43 -24.74 -16.53
CA GLN A 130 3.20 -25.60 -15.64
C GLN A 130 2.88 -25.31 -14.17
N ILE A 131 2.75 -24.02 -13.80
CA ILE A 131 2.34 -23.61 -12.46
C ILE A 131 0.93 -24.12 -12.13
N ARG A 132 0.00 -24.08 -13.09
CA ARG A 132 -1.37 -24.56 -12.91
C ARG A 132 -1.44 -26.05 -12.61
N GLU A 133 -0.63 -26.88 -13.26
CA GLU A 133 -0.57 -28.31 -12.95
C GLU A 133 -0.01 -28.56 -11.55
N TYR A 134 1.09 -27.88 -11.20
CA TYR A 134 1.68 -27.97 -9.87
C TYR A 134 0.69 -27.54 -8.77
N PHE A 135 -0.09 -26.50 -9.06
CA PHE A 135 -1.11 -25.96 -8.14
C PHE A 135 -2.27 -26.93 -7.86
N LYS A 136 -2.64 -27.81 -8.81
CA LYS A 136 -3.67 -28.83 -8.57
C LYS A 136 -3.34 -29.69 -7.35
N ILE A 137 -2.05 -29.85 -7.08
CA ILE A 137 -1.56 -30.74 -6.03
C ILE A 137 -1.17 -29.95 -4.77
N ASN A 138 -0.80 -28.66 -4.87
CA ASN A 138 -0.33 -27.88 -3.73
C ASN A 138 -0.81 -26.43 -3.67
N ASN A 139 -1.71 -26.14 -2.72
CA ASN A 139 -2.24 -24.79 -2.53
C ASN A 139 -1.24 -23.76 -1.96
N SER A 140 -0.17 -24.22 -1.29
CA SER A 140 0.83 -23.33 -0.68
C SER A 140 1.61 -22.53 -1.71
N VAL A 141 1.67 -23.03 -2.95
CA VAL A 141 2.30 -22.39 -4.10
C VAL A 141 1.67 -21.04 -4.42
N LEU A 142 0.39 -20.77 -4.10
CA LEU A 142 -0.15 -19.42 -4.29
C LEU A 142 0.56 -18.37 -3.45
N THR A 143 1.10 -18.74 -2.29
CA THR A 143 1.68 -17.77 -1.35
C THR A 143 3.03 -17.20 -1.81
N ILE A 144 3.68 -17.85 -2.78
CA ILE A 144 4.99 -17.49 -3.34
C ILE A 144 4.88 -16.82 -4.72
N LEU A 145 3.78 -17.06 -5.43
CA LEU A 145 3.49 -16.43 -6.71
C LEU A 145 3.24 -14.94 -6.54
N ASP A 146 3.57 -14.15 -7.54
CA ASP A 146 3.16 -12.75 -7.56
C ASP A 146 1.64 -12.61 -7.71
N THR A 147 1.14 -11.39 -7.51
CA THR A 147 -0.29 -11.12 -7.55
C THR A 147 -0.94 -11.48 -8.88
N HIS A 148 -0.29 -11.24 -10.02
CA HIS A 148 -0.84 -11.52 -11.34
C HIS A 148 -0.89 -13.04 -11.58
N GLN A 149 0.21 -13.73 -11.28
CA GLN A 149 0.29 -15.20 -11.36
C GLN A 149 -0.76 -15.88 -10.47
N GLN A 150 -0.97 -15.38 -9.25
CA GLN A 150 -2.03 -15.88 -8.35
C GLN A 150 -3.43 -15.81 -9.01
N VAL A 151 -3.74 -14.67 -9.65
CA VAL A 151 -5.03 -14.48 -10.35
C VAL A 151 -5.14 -15.44 -11.52
N GLU A 152 -4.11 -15.54 -12.37
CA GLU A 152 -4.11 -16.41 -13.56
C GLU A 152 -4.22 -17.90 -13.24
N VAL A 153 -3.53 -18.35 -12.18
CA VAL A 153 -3.62 -19.74 -11.73
C VAL A 153 -5.01 -20.05 -11.22
N VAL A 154 -5.55 -19.22 -10.31
CA VAL A 154 -6.90 -19.43 -9.77
C VAL A 154 -7.98 -19.27 -10.83
N TRP A 155 -7.78 -18.43 -11.84
CA TRP A 155 -8.77 -18.24 -12.90
C TRP A 155 -9.08 -19.52 -13.68
N GLY A 156 -8.06 -20.36 -13.89
CA GLY A 156 -8.24 -21.69 -14.50
C GLY A 156 -9.08 -22.66 -13.65
N TYR A 157 -9.20 -22.38 -12.35
CA TYR A 157 -9.89 -23.22 -11.36
C TYR A 157 -10.90 -22.41 -10.54
N ILE A 158 -11.63 -21.50 -11.19
CA ILE A 158 -12.50 -20.55 -10.48
C ILE A 158 -13.57 -21.25 -9.61
N ASN A 159 -14.00 -22.45 -9.98
CA ASN A 159 -14.97 -23.23 -9.19
C ASN A 159 -14.40 -23.70 -7.84
N GLU A 160 -13.09 -23.79 -7.71
CA GLU A 160 -12.38 -24.12 -6.47
C GLU A 160 -11.95 -22.85 -5.72
N LEU A 161 -12.43 -21.66 -6.10
CA LEU A 161 -12.09 -20.40 -5.45
C LEU A 161 -12.22 -20.44 -3.92
N PRO A 162 -13.27 -21.02 -3.31
CA PRO A 162 -13.41 -21.05 -1.85
C PRO A 162 -12.25 -21.76 -1.13
N THR A 163 -11.73 -22.86 -1.70
CA THR A 163 -10.63 -23.63 -1.08
C THR A 163 -9.29 -22.93 -1.27
N LYS A 164 -9.10 -22.23 -2.39
CA LYS A 164 -7.88 -21.48 -2.73
C LYS A 164 -7.80 -20.11 -2.07
N TRP A 165 -8.94 -19.53 -1.69
CA TRP A 165 -9.04 -18.14 -1.25
C TRP A 165 -8.08 -17.76 -0.12
N LYS A 166 -7.93 -18.61 0.90
CA LYS A 166 -7.07 -18.33 2.07
C LYS A 166 -5.58 -18.23 1.74
N TYR A 167 -5.14 -18.75 0.60
CA TYR A 167 -3.74 -18.74 0.16
C TYR A 167 -3.41 -17.53 -0.73
N LEU A 168 -4.42 -16.75 -1.12
CA LEU A 168 -4.25 -15.58 -1.97
C LEU A 168 -3.82 -14.35 -1.16
N SER A 169 -2.95 -13.55 -1.76
CA SER A 169 -2.70 -12.20 -1.28
C SER A 169 -3.99 -11.35 -1.33
N ASN A 170 -4.13 -10.39 -0.43
CA ASN A 170 -5.28 -9.48 -0.41
C ASN A 170 -5.44 -8.73 -1.75
N GLN A 171 -4.33 -8.41 -2.42
CA GLN A 171 -4.38 -7.76 -3.73
C GLN A 171 -4.90 -8.71 -4.82
N ALA A 172 -4.48 -9.98 -4.83
CA ALA A 172 -4.98 -10.97 -5.78
C ALA A 172 -6.48 -11.21 -5.59
N LYS A 173 -6.96 -11.25 -4.33
CA LYS A 173 -8.39 -11.31 -4.00
C LYS A 173 -9.18 -10.16 -4.62
N ILE A 174 -8.69 -8.92 -4.48
CA ILE A 174 -9.31 -7.73 -5.09
C ILE A 174 -9.31 -7.84 -6.62
N PHE A 175 -8.20 -8.27 -7.22
CA PHE A 175 -8.07 -8.44 -8.66
C PHE A 175 -8.98 -9.53 -9.23
N ILE A 176 -9.16 -10.64 -8.51
CA ILE A 176 -10.16 -11.66 -8.86
C ILE A 176 -11.55 -11.04 -8.88
N ILE A 177 -11.92 -10.21 -7.88
CA ILE A 177 -13.22 -9.52 -7.86
C ILE A 177 -13.35 -8.58 -9.07
N TYR A 178 -12.31 -7.83 -9.43
CA TYR A 178 -12.31 -7.00 -10.65
C TYR A 178 -12.53 -7.85 -11.91
N ARG A 179 -11.80 -8.95 -12.06
CA ARG A 179 -11.92 -9.83 -13.23
C ARG A 179 -13.28 -10.50 -13.32
N ILE A 180 -13.81 -11.03 -12.21
CA ILE A 180 -15.19 -11.56 -12.12
C ILE A 180 -16.19 -10.51 -12.60
N THR A 181 -16.05 -9.27 -12.11
CA THR A 181 -16.97 -8.19 -12.43
C THR A 181 -16.88 -7.81 -13.91
N LYS A 182 -15.66 -7.64 -14.42
CA LYS A 182 -15.34 -7.30 -15.82
C LYS A 182 -15.85 -8.34 -16.80
N GLU A 183 -15.61 -9.62 -16.52
CA GLU A 183 -16.08 -10.74 -17.35
C GLU A 183 -17.56 -11.09 -17.08
N ASN A 184 -18.24 -10.32 -16.22
CA ASN A 184 -19.65 -10.50 -15.87
C ASN A 184 -20.00 -11.93 -15.41
N ARG A 185 -19.09 -12.59 -14.69
CA ARG A 185 -19.36 -13.92 -14.13
C ARG A 185 -20.20 -13.78 -12.86
N ASN A 186 -21.21 -14.63 -12.70
CA ASN A 186 -21.95 -14.74 -11.45
C ASN A 186 -21.32 -15.84 -10.58
N VAL A 187 -20.61 -15.44 -9.53
CA VAL A 187 -19.94 -16.35 -8.58
C VAL A 187 -20.32 -16.04 -7.14
N ILE A 188 -21.51 -15.48 -6.92
CA ILE A 188 -21.99 -15.07 -5.59
C ILE A 188 -21.95 -16.25 -4.61
N GLU A 189 -22.38 -17.43 -5.05
CA GLU A 189 -22.39 -18.64 -4.23
C GLU A 189 -20.97 -18.99 -3.75
N LEU A 190 -19.96 -18.88 -4.62
CA LEU A 190 -18.56 -19.10 -4.26
C LEU A 190 -18.07 -18.04 -3.26
N LEU A 191 -18.45 -16.77 -3.45
CA LEU A 191 -18.10 -15.69 -2.52
C LEU A 191 -18.84 -15.74 -1.19
N ASN A 192 -20.00 -16.42 -1.11
CA ASN A 192 -20.70 -16.66 0.14
C ASN A 192 -20.04 -17.77 0.96
N ASN A 193 -19.35 -18.70 0.30
CA ASN A 193 -18.61 -19.80 0.94
C ASN A 193 -17.21 -19.41 1.44
N ILE A 194 -16.79 -18.16 1.22
CA ILE A 194 -15.52 -17.62 1.73
C ILE A 194 -15.71 -17.14 3.18
N ASN A 195 -14.97 -17.74 4.10
CA ASN A 195 -15.06 -17.47 5.55
C ASN A 195 -14.71 -16.02 5.93
N GLY A 196 -15.44 -15.45 6.89
CA GLY A 196 -15.49 -14.02 7.24
C GLY A 196 -14.23 -13.36 7.85
N ASN A 197 -13.06 -13.99 7.85
CA ASN A 197 -11.81 -13.43 8.41
C ASN A 197 -11.00 -12.60 7.39
N GLU A 198 -11.66 -12.12 6.35
CA GLU A 198 -11.01 -11.34 5.30
C GLU A 198 -10.56 -9.96 5.78
N ASN A 199 -9.50 -9.47 5.13
CA ASN A 199 -9.10 -8.08 5.25
C ASN A 199 -10.26 -7.16 4.84
N GLU A 200 -10.39 -6.03 5.52
CA GLU A 200 -11.52 -5.10 5.40
C GLU A 200 -11.66 -4.55 3.98
N PHE A 201 -10.54 -4.33 3.27
CA PHE A 201 -10.55 -3.88 1.87
C PHE A 201 -11.04 -4.97 0.92
N VAL A 202 -10.75 -6.24 1.21
CA VAL A 202 -11.29 -7.38 0.46
C VAL A 202 -12.79 -7.51 0.72
N LYS A 203 -13.22 -7.41 1.99
CA LYS A 203 -14.64 -7.40 2.37
C LYS A 203 -15.40 -6.29 1.64
N PHE A 204 -14.83 -5.09 1.60
CA PHE A 204 -15.38 -3.95 0.87
C PHE A 204 -15.63 -4.28 -0.61
N ALA A 205 -14.63 -4.83 -1.32
CA ALA A 205 -14.76 -5.19 -2.72
C ALA A 205 -15.81 -6.31 -2.95
N ILE A 206 -15.86 -7.32 -2.06
CA ILE A 206 -16.84 -8.41 -2.12
C ILE A 206 -18.27 -7.84 -1.97
N ILE A 207 -18.50 -6.97 -0.98
CA ILE A 207 -19.85 -6.44 -0.74
C ILE A 207 -20.29 -5.55 -1.90
N LEU A 208 -19.40 -4.71 -2.44
CA LEU A 208 -19.71 -3.94 -3.66
C LEU A 208 -20.12 -4.85 -4.81
N TYR A 209 -19.37 -5.93 -5.06
CA TYR A 209 -19.76 -6.89 -6.09
C TYR A 209 -21.14 -7.52 -5.81
N LYS A 210 -21.44 -7.89 -4.56
CA LYS A 210 -22.75 -8.47 -4.19
C LYS A 210 -23.91 -7.50 -4.43
N ILE A 211 -23.72 -6.20 -4.21
CA ILE A 211 -24.73 -5.16 -4.49
C ILE A 211 -25.21 -5.21 -5.95
N LYS A 212 -24.35 -5.58 -6.91
CA LYS A 212 -24.72 -5.74 -8.34
C LYS A 212 -25.92 -6.68 -8.53
N PHE A 213 -26.10 -7.65 -7.63
CA PHE A 213 -27.12 -8.69 -7.75
C PHE A 213 -28.25 -8.55 -6.71
N ASN A 214 -28.12 -7.62 -5.77
CA ASN A 214 -29.15 -7.30 -4.79
C ASN A 214 -29.58 -5.83 -4.92
N SER A 215 -30.64 -5.57 -5.70
CA SER A 215 -31.09 -4.21 -5.97
C SER A 215 -31.90 -3.59 -4.83
N LYS A 216 -32.46 -4.41 -3.92
CA LYS A 216 -33.19 -3.90 -2.76
C LYS A 216 -32.17 -3.41 -1.71
N ASN A 217 -32.28 -2.15 -1.33
CA ASN A 217 -31.45 -1.50 -0.29
C ASN A 217 -29.97 -1.27 -0.66
N SER A 218 -29.62 -1.23 -1.95
CA SER A 218 -28.24 -1.05 -2.43
C SER A 218 -27.52 0.18 -1.82
N ASN A 219 -28.22 1.30 -1.64
CA ASN A 219 -27.63 2.48 -1.01
C ASN A 219 -27.41 2.30 0.51
N GLU A 220 -28.30 1.59 1.21
CA GLU A 220 -28.12 1.30 2.64
C GLU A 220 -26.92 0.36 2.86
N GLU A 221 -26.80 -0.67 2.02
CA GLU A 221 -25.63 -1.56 2.02
C GLU A 221 -24.35 -0.79 1.69
N PHE A 222 -24.40 0.11 0.71
CA PHE A 222 -23.27 0.99 0.40
C PHE A 222 -22.86 1.88 1.58
N LEU A 223 -23.81 2.46 2.31
CA LEU A 223 -23.50 3.28 3.49
C LEU A 223 -22.77 2.46 4.57
N LYS A 224 -23.24 1.24 4.85
CA LYS A 224 -22.56 0.32 5.80
C LYS A 224 -21.12 0.03 5.35
N VAL A 225 -20.94 -0.22 4.06
CA VAL A 225 -19.63 -0.52 3.47
C VAL A 225 -18.71 0.72 3.43
N HIS A 226 -19.28 1.90 3.21
CA HIS A 226 -18.59 3.17 3.32
C HIS A 226 -18.05 3.41 4.73
N GLU A 227 -18.86 3.19 5.76
CA GLU A 227 -18.45 3.29 7.16
C GLU A 227 -17.32 2.31 7.50
N LEU A 228 -17.45 1.05 7.08
CA LEU A 228 -16.39 0.04 7.25
C LEU A 228 -15.07 0.46 6.60
N PHE A 229 -15.13 1.05 5.41
CA PHE A 229 -13.94 1.55 4.72
C PHE A 229 -13.30 2.69 5.51
N GLN A 230 -14.10 3.67 5.94
CA GLN A 230 -13.61 4.80 6.73
C GLN A 230 -12.96 4.33 8.03
N ASP A 231 -13.61 3.45 8.77
CA ASP A 231 -13.10 2.93 10.04
C ASP A 231 -11.78 2.17 9.84
N CYS A 232 -11.65 1.37 8.78
CA CYS A 232 -10.39 0.71 8.43
C CYS A 232 -9.26 1.72 8.14
N ILE A 233 -9.54 2.75 7.35
CA ILE A 233 -8.57 3.81 7.03
C ILE A 233 -8.13 4.53 8.29
N ILE A 234 -9.08 4.87 9.17
CA ILE A 234 -8.84 5.59 10.42
C ILE A 234 -7.99 4.75 11.36
N ASN A 235 -8.33 3.47 11.56
CA ASN A 235 -7.57 2.58 12.43
C ASN A 235 -6.13 2.41 11.93
N LYS A 236 -5.96 2.09 10.64
CA LYS A 236 -4.63 2.01 10.01
C LYS A 236 -3.86 3.32 10.11
N ALA A 237 -4.56 4.46 10.01
CA ALA A 237 -3.95 5.76 10.14
C ALA A 237 -3.42 6.03 11.55
N TRP A 238 -4.03 5.49 12.59
CA TRP A 238 -3.58 5.77 13.96
C TRP A 238 -2.58 4.74 14.47
N GLU A 239 -2.60 3.52 13.91
CA GLU A 239 -1.64 2.46 14.24
C GLU A 239 -0.25 2.71 13.65
N SER A 240 -0.14 3.45 12.54
CA SER A 240 1.12 3.62 11.82
C SER A 240 1.36 5.04 11.29
N SER A 241 2.64 5.42 11.26
CA SER A 241 3.12 6.61 10.54
C SER A 241 3.50 6.33 9.09
N GLU A 242 3.49 5.07 8.67
CA GLU A 242 3.77 4.73 7.27
C GLU A 242 2.64 5.22 6.35
N PRO A 243 2.95 5.52 5.08
CA PRO A 243 1.92 5.84 4.10
C PRO A 243 0.84 4.76 4.05
N LEU A 244 -0.42 5.20 3.98
CA LEU A 244 -1.54 4.30 3.74
C LEU A 244 -1.49 3.77 2.30
N GLU A 245 -1.06 2.53 2.17
CA GLU A 245 -1.21 1.74 0.97
C GLU A 245 -2.50 0.95 1.04
N ILE A 246 -3.42 1.22 0.12
CA ILE A 246 -4.75 0.59 0.08
C ILE A 246 -4.96 -0.22 -1.19
N TYR A 247 -3.90 -0.94 -1.58
CA TYR A 247 -3.86 -1.74 -2.79
C TYR A 247 -4.24 -0.91 -4.03
N LYS A 248 -4.82 -1.56 -5.04
CA LYS A 248 -5.34 -0.94 -6.26
C LYS A 248 -6.80 -0.48 -6.14
N LEU A 249 -7.30 -0.27 -4.92
CA LEU A 249 -8.67 0.20 -4.71
C LEU A 249 -8.89 1.62 -5.24
N LEU A 250 -7.92 2.51 -5.10
CA LEU A 250 -8.04 3.89 -5.60
C LEU A 250 -7.21 4.10 -6.87
N PRO A 251 -7.69 4.93 -7.81
CA PRO A 251 -6.96 5.24 -9.02
C PRO A 251 -5.64 5.94 -8.70
N LYS A 252 -4.54 5.49 -9.29
CA LYS A 252 -3.22 6.11 -9.10
C LYS A 252 -3.15 7.49 -9.75
N CYS A 253 -2.32 8.38 -9.21
CA CYS A 253 -2.04 9.65 -9.87
C CYS A 253 -1.12 9.45 -11.07
N THR A 254 -1.62 9.65 -12.29
CA THR A 254 -0.82 9.53 -13.54
C THR A 254 0.31 10.55 -13.63
N ASN A 255 0.21 11.68 -12.92
CA ASN A 255 1.21 12.73 -12.89
C ASN A 255 2.26 12.58 -11.77
N GLY A 256 2.14 11.57 -10.92
CA GLY A 256 3.07 11.31 -9.81
C GLY A 256 3.15 12.42 -8.75
N LYS A 257 2.22 13.38 -8.73
CA LYS A 257 2.22 14.50 -7.76
C LYS A 257 1.70 14.13 -6.38
N THR A 258 1.05 12.97 -6.27
CA THR A 258 0.44 12.42 -5.06
C THR A 258 0.25 10.91 -5.28
N TYR A 259 -0.17 10.15 -4.26
CA TYR A 259 -0.36 8.70 -4.40
C TYR A 259 -1.56 8.37 -5.29
N TYR A 260 -2.73 8.95 -4.98
CA TYR A 260 -4.00 8.63 -5.64
C TYR A 260 -4.59 9.84 -6.39
N CYS A 261 -5.37 9.61 -7.44
CA CYS A 261 -5.96 10.67 -8.27
C CYS A 261 -7.05 11.45 -7.51
N GLU A 262 -6.87 12.77 -7.36
CA GLU A 262 -7.80 13.69 -6.67
C GLU A 262 -8.64 14.52 -7.65
N GLY A 263 -8.91 13.99 -8.84
CA GLY A 263 -9.69 14.68 -9.85
C GLY A 263 -11.05 15.13 -9.32
N ARG A 264 -11.47 16.33 -9.70
CA ARG A 264 -12.78 16.89 -9.36
C ARG A 264 -13.53 17.32 -10.60
N LEU A 265 -14.83 17.25 -10.56
CA LEU A 265 -15.75 17.85 -11.51
C LEU A 265 -16.07 19.27 -11.07
N TYR A 266 -16.05 20.20 -12.03
CA TYR A 266 -16.54 21.54 -11.80
C TYR A 266 -17.30 22.02 -13.02
N PHE A 267 -18.42 22.70 -12.78
CA PHE A 267 -19.20 23.31 -13.85
C PHE A 267 -18.57 24.64 -14.22
N ASN A 268 -18.15 24.79 -15.47
CA ASN A 268 -17.65 26.05 -15.99
C ASN A 268 -18.83 26.89 -16.46
N GLU A 269 -19.23 27.89 -15.68
CA GLU A 269 -20.38 28.74 -15.97
C GLU A 269 -20.23 29.51 -17.29
N LYS A 270 -19.02 29.92 -17.66
CA LYS A 270 -18.76 30.69 -18.90
C LYS A 270 -19.03 29.86 -20.14
N GLU A 271 -18.59 28.60 -20.10
CA GLU A 271 -18.71 27.68 -21.23
C GLU A 271 -19.97 26.81 -21.14
N LYS A 272 -20.68 26.85 -20.00
CA LYS A 272 -21.82 25.98 -19.68
C LYS A 272 -21.53 24.48 -19.84
N ILE A 273 -20.29 24.07 -19.59
CA ILE A 273 -19.87 22.66 -19.68
C ILE A 273 -19.25 22.18 -18.37
N LEU A 274 -19.41 20.89 -18.10
CA LEU A 274 -18.72 20.22 -17.01
C LEU A 274 -17.27 19.94 -17.41
N LYS A 275 -16.33 20.30 -16.55
CA LYS A 275 -14.89 20.06 -16.75
C LYS A 275 -14.30 19.30 -15.58
N GLY A 276 -13.19 18.64 -15.84
CA GLY A 276 -12.35 18.06 -14.80
C GLY A 276 -11.36 19.10 -14.28
N PHE A 277 -10.96 18.99 -13.01
CA PHE A 277 -9.95 19.82 -12.39
C PHE A 277 -9.01 18.96 -11.56
N CYS A 278 -7.70 19.13 -11.78
CA CYS A 278 -6.68 18.52 -10.93
C CYS A 278 -6.21 19.54 -9.89
N PRO A 279 -6.47 19.32 -8.57
CA PRO A 279 -6.04 20.26 -7.53
C PRO A 279 -4.52 20.33 -7.39
N ARG A 280 -3.80 19.28 -7.79
CA ARG A 280 -2.33 19.21 -7.73
C ARG A 280 -1.64 20.00 -8.84
N LEU A 281 -2.22 19.99 -10.03
CA LEU A 281 -1.71 20.76 -11.17
C LEU A 281 -2.33 22.17 -11.24
N ARG A 282 -3.39 22.43 -10.47
CA ARG A 282 -4.19 23.67 -10.56
C ARG A 282 -4.67 23.94 -11.98
N LYS A 283 -4.99 22.87 -12.72
CA LYS A 283 -5.33 22.89 -14.14
C LYS A 283 -6.67 22.21 -14.37
N SER A 284 -7.47 22.77 -15.29
CA SER A 284 -8.70 22.17 -15.79
C SER A 284 -8.44 21.33 -17.04
N PHE A 285 -9.29 20.32 -17.23
CA PHE A 285 -9.21 19.32 -18.30
C PHE A 285 -10.60 19.11 -18.90
N ASN A 286 -10.63 18.80 -20.18
CA ASN A 286 -11.85 18.33 -20.83
C ASN A 286 -12.11 16.90 -20.36
N LEU A 287 -13.36 16.56 -20.08
CA LEU A 287 -13.70 15.22 -19.57
C LEU A 287 -13.44 14.10 -20.60
N SER A 288 -13.34 14.45 -21.88
CA SER A 288 -12.94 13.54 -22.95
C SER A 288 -11.44 13.25 -23.01
N SER A 289 -10.59 14.09 -22.39
CA SER A 289 -9.15 13.84 -22.36
C SER A 289 -8.85 12.80 -21.29
N LYS A 290 -8.34 11.63 -21.69
CA LYS A 290 -7.88 10.58 -20.76
C LYS A 290 -6.68 11.00 -19.90
N ASP A 291 -6.06 12.14 -20.22
CA ASP A 291 -4.66 12.37 -19.87
C ASP A 291 -4.35 12.74 -18.43
N CYS A 292 -5.31 13.00 -17.54
CA CYS A 292 -4.96 13.45 -16.19
C CYS A 292 -5.92 13.07 -15.06
N LEU A 293 -7.14 12.61 -15.36
CA LEU A 293 -8.20 12.47 -14.37
C LEU A 293 -8.97 11.17 -14.55
N HIS A 294 -8.68 10.20 -13.69
CA HIS A 294 -9.45 8.96 -13.58
C HIS A 294 -10.67 9.20 -12.68
N ILE A 295 -11.66 9.91 -13.22
CA ILE A 295 -12.96 10.20 -12.56
C ILE A 295 -14.05 9.27 -13.10
N TYR A 296 -14.07 9.06 -14.42
CA TYR A 296 -15.01 8.16 -15.07
C TYR A 296 -14.40 6.77 -15.25
N PRO A 297 -15.23 5.71 -15.21
CA PRO A 297 -14.77 4.35 -15.41
C PRO A 297 -14.26 4.15 -16.84
N ASP A 298 -13.10 3.51 -17.00
CA ASP A 298 -12.60 3.07 -18.30
C ASP A 298 -12.69 1.54 -18.41
N LYS A 299 -13.81 1.05 -18.95
CA LYS A 299 -14.09 -0.39 -19.10
C LYS A 299 -13.14 -1.09 -20.08
N SER A 300 -12.41 -0.32 -20.92
CA SER A 300 -11.42 -0.87 -21.84
C SER A 300 -10.13 -1.30 -21.13
N LEU A 301 -9.87 -0.80 -19.92
CA LEU A 301 -8.73 -1.22 -19.10
C LEU A 301 -8.82 -2.70 -18.75
N ASP A 302 -7.69 -3.40 -18.73
CA ASP A 302 -7.64 -4.76 -18.20
C ASP A 302 -7.90 -4.81 -16.69
N TRP A 303 -8.33 -5.96 -16.16
CA TRP A 303 -8.76 -6.14 -14.77
C TRP A 303 -7.69 -5.75 -13.74
N GLU A 304 -6.41 -5.91 -14.07
CA GLU A 304 -5.27 -5.52 -13.22
C GLU A 304 -5.09 -3.99 -13.09
N ASN A 305 -5.70 -3.25 -14.02
CA ASN A 305 -5.69 -1.79 -14.10
C ASN A 305 -7.01 -1.17 -13.63
N TRP A 306 -7.99 -1.99 -13.26
CA TRP A 306 -9.21 -1.53 -12.62
C TRP A 306 -8.93 -0.97 -11.23
N SER A 307 -9.82 -0.08 -10.82
CA SER A 307 -9.93 0.45 -9.47
C SER A 307 -11.38 0.33 -8.99
N LEU A 308 -11.69 0.91 -7.83
CA LEU A 308 -13.07 1.05 -7.37
C LEU A 308 -13.92 1.92 -8.31
N VAL A 309 -13.33 2.77 -9.17
CA VAL A 309 -14.09 3.53 -10.17
C VAL A 309 -14.81 2.57 -11.12
N GLU A 310 -14.09 1.60 -11.68
CA GLU A 310 -14.63 0.58 -12.58
C GLU A 310 -15.59 -0.35 -11.86
N LEU A 311 -15.19 -0.88 -10.70
CA LEU A 311 -16.02 -1.82 -9.93
C LEU A 311 -17.37 -1.18 -9.58
N LEU A 312 -17.37 0.05 -9.07
CA LEU A 312 -18.59 0.76 -8.68
C LEU A 312 -19.51 1.05 -9.87
N ALA A 313 -18.93 1.37 -11.03
CA ALA A 313 -19.71 1.58 -12.25
C ALA A 313 -20.42 0.31 -12.72
N GLU A 314 -19.79 -0.86 -12.55
CA GLU A 314 -20.36 -2.16 -12.92
C GLU A 314 -21.48 -2.64 -12.00
N THR A 315 -21.57 -2.12 -10.77
CA THR A 315 -22.69 -2.43 -9.87
C THR A 315 -23.94 -1.63 -10.20
N GLY A 316 -23.81 -0.57 -11.01
CA GLY A 316 -24.88 0.41 -11.25
C GLY A 316 -25.20 1.29 -10.04
N LEU A 317 -24.42 1.19 -8.95
CA LEU A 317 -24.61 1.99 -7.75
C LEU A 317 -24.22 3.45 -8.01
N LYS A 318 -25.09 4.37 -7.56
CA LYS A 318 -24.81 5.81 -7.53
C LYS A 318 -24.64 6.23 -6.07
N PRO A 319 -23.40 6.43 -5.58
CA PRO A 319 -23.18 6.89 -4.21
C PRO A 319 -23.99 8.13 -3.89
N ASN A 320 -24.72 8.09 -2.78
CA ASN A 320 -25.41 9.25 -2.24
C ASN A 320 -24.95 9.48 -0.80
N LEU A 321 -24.09 10.48 -0.63
CA LEU A 321 -23.50 10.85 0.65
C LEU A 321 -23.70 12.35 0.88
N GLU A 322 -23.91 12.73 2.14
CA GLU A 322 -24.03 14.14 2.51
C GLU A 322 -22.77 14.92 2.09
N GLY A 323 -22.97 16.02 1.35
CA GLY A 323 -21.87 16.86 0.86
C GLY A 323 -21.15 16.34 -0.40
N LEU A 324 -21.51 15.15 -0.92
CA LEU A 324 -21.04 14.69 -2.22
C LEU A 324 -21.88 15.33 -3.33
N LYS A 325 -21.27 16.23 -4.11
CA LYS A 325 -21.98 16.96 -5.17
C LYS A 325 -22.27 16.09 -6.40
N TYR A 326 -21.30 15.27 -6.79
CA TYR A 326 -21.39 14.37 -7.93
C TYR A 326 -21.03 12.94 -7.47
N PRO A 327 -21.90 11.94 -7.68
CA PRO A 327 -21.62 10.55 -7.29
C PRO A 327 -20.28 10.02 -7.83
N GLU A 328 -19.89 10.46 -9.02
CA GLU A 328 -18.64 10.09 -9.72
C GLU A 328 -17.39 10.59 -8.98
N GLU A 329 -17.50 11.62 -8.14
CA GLU A 329 -16.38 12.12 -7.35
C GLU A 329 -16.13 11.30 -6.08
N TYR A 330 -16.96 10.31 -5.74
CA TYR A 330 -16.85 9.57 -4.49
C TYR A 330 -15.44 8.97 -4.30
N ILE A 331 -14.94 8.25 -5.30
CA ILE A 331 -13.64 7.58 -5.25
C ILE A 331 -12.49 8.59 -5.20
N ASN A 332 -12.54 9.67 -5.99
CA ASN A 332 -11.51 10.71 -5.97
C ASN A 332 -11.56 11.55 -4.68
N SER A 333 -12.72 11.68 -4.04
CA SER A 333 -12.87 12.34 -2.74
C SER A 333 -12.19 11.51 -1.64
N MET A 334 -12.38 10.19 -1.64
CA MET A 334 -11.61 9.28 -0.77
C MET A 334 -10.11 9.33 -1.07
N SER A 335 -9.73 9.38 -2.35
CA SER A 335 -8.32 9.52 -2.78
C SER A 335 -7.69 10.79 -2.23
N GLY A 336 -8.42 11.91 -2.33
CA GLY A 336 -8.08 13.17 -1.72
C GLY A 336 -7.82 13.02 -0.24
N TRP A 337 -8.80 12.49 0.51
CA TRP A 337 -8.70 12.29 1.96
C TRP A 337 -7.51 11.43 2.38
N ILE A 338 -7.21 10.34 1.68
CA ILE A 338 -6.10 9.44 2.02
C ILE A 338 -4.75 10.07 1.70
N ASN A 339 -4.59 10.69 0.53
CA ASN A 339 -3.37 11.44 0.20
C ASN A 339 -3.09 12.49 1.26
N ARG A 340 -4.15 13.14 1.70
CA ARG A 340 -4.17 14.12 2.76
C ARG A 340 -3.70 13.53 4.10
N LEU A 341 -4.19 12.37 4.52
CA LEU A 341 -3.66 11.69 5.70
C LEU A 341 -2.18 11.33 5.52
N ASN A 342 -1.77 10.88 4.33
CA ASN A 342 -0.38 10.53 4.03
C ASN A 342 0.58 11.73 4.11
N GLU A 343 0.14 12.93 3.73
CA GLU A 343 0.94 14.15 3.83
C GLU A 343 1.27 14.57 5.26
N ILE A 344 0.36 14.30 6.21
CA ILE A 344 0.53 14.72 7.61
C ILE A 344 1.16 13.64 8.49
N ARG A 345 1.47 12.45 7.95
CA ARG A 345 1.97 11.28 8.69
C ARG A 345 3.14 11.60 9.62
N GLU A 346 4.17 12.26 9.09
CA GLU A 346 5.35 12.61 9.87
C GLU A 346 5.01 13.60 11.00
N ARG A 347 4.07 14.51 10.75
CA ARG A 347 3.61 15.49 11.74
C ARG A 347 2.70 14.88 12.79
N MET A 348 2.13 13.70 12.56
CA MET A 348 1.32 13.01 13.55
C MET A 348 2.13 12.38 14.68
N LYS A 349 3.46 12.44 14.67
CA LYS A 349 4.28 11.99 15.80
C LYS A 349 4.36 13.05 16.89
N CYS A 350 4.26 12.61 18.15
CA CYS A 350 4.60 13.45 19.29
C CYS A 350 6.10 13.79 19.24
N ARG A 351 6.48 15.07 19.36
CA ARG A 351 7.89 15.48 19.32
C ARG A 351 8.70 15.06 20.57
N ILE A 352 8.01 14.62 21.62
CA ILE A 352 8.65 14.20 22.88
C ILE A 352 8.81 12.68 22.93
N CYS A 353 7.72 11.93 22.83
CA CYS A 353 7.75 10.48 22.99
C CYS A 353 7.72 9.70 21.66
N ASN A 354 7.67 10.41 20.52
CA ASN A 354 7.61 9.84 19.16
C ASN A 354 6.39 8.95 18.83
N SER A 355 5.49 8.74 19.80
CA SER A 355 4.24 7.99 19.59
C SER A 355 3.30 8.69 18.62
N THR A 356 2.54 7.92 17.84
CA THR A 356 1.49 8.44 16.96
C THR A 356 0.40 9.11 17.80
N MET A 357 0.09 10.36 17.47
CA MET A 357 -0.97 11.12 18.12
C MET A 357 -2.33 10.69 17.59
N VAL A 358 -3.32 10.67 18.49
CA VAL A 358 -4.68 10.23 18.20
C VAL A 358 -5.63 11.43 18.12
N THR A 359 -6.65 11.34 17.29
CA THR A 359 -7.74 12.32 17.22
C THR A 359 -8.93 11.85 18.05
N ASN A 360 -9.87 12.74 18.39
CA ASN A 360 -11.14 12.31 18.97
C ASN A 360 -12.04 11.63 17.89
N ASP A 361 -12.41 10.37 18.14
CA ASP A 361 -13.14 9.50 17.20
C ASP A 361 -14.52 10.03 16.78
N LYS A 362 -15.16 10.85 17.62
CA LYS A 362 -16.48 11.42 17.32
C LYS A 362 -16.48 12.31 16.08
N TYR A 363 -15.33 12.86 15.69
CA TYR A 363 -15.20 13.76 14.55
C TYR A 363 -14.64 13.05 13.31
N ALA A 364 -14.61 11.71 13.32
CA ALA A 364 -13.70 10.96 12.48
C ALA A 364 -14.14 10.64 11.04
N LYS A 365 -15.45 10.68 10.77
CA LYS A 365 -16.08 9.88 9.71
C LYS A 365 -16.70 10.68 8.54
N ASN A 366 -16.21 11.89 8.22
CA ASN A 366 -16.85 12.73 7.19
C ASN A 366 -15.93 13.10 6.00
N LEU A 367 -16.44 12.93 4.78
CA LEU A 367 -15.79 13.12 3.47
C LEU A 367 -15.55 14.60 3.07
N ALA A 368 -15.01 15.43 3.96
CA ALA A 368 -14.53 16.76 3.58
C ALA A 368 -13.00 16.86 3.70
N VAL A 369 -12.42 17.76 2.89
CA VAL A 369 -10.97 17.93 2.60
C VAL A 369 -10.04 17.64 3.79
N TYR A 370 -10.36 18.14 4.98
CA TYR A 370 -10.10 17.52 6.30
C TYR A 370 -11.11 18.16 7.26
N ARG A 371 -11.91 17.40 8.04
CA ARG A 371 -12.62 18.00 9.19
C ARG A 371 -11.85 17.90 10.52
N LYS A 372 -10.75 17.14 10.54
CA LYS A 372 -9.98 16.85 11.75
C LYS A 372 -8.61 17.49 11.67
N THR A 373 -8.42 18.52 12.46
CA THR A 373 -7.13 19.17 12.62
C THR A 373 -6.55 18.95 14.00
N VAL A 374 -7.30 18.42 14.98
CA VAL A 374 -6.86 18.39 16.38
C VAL A 374 -6.40 17.00 16.82
N PHE A 375 -5.18 16.94 17.37
CA PHE A 375 -4.48 15.73 17.77
C PHE A 375 -4.04 15.84 19.24
N LYS A 376 -4.00 14.69 19.94
CA LYS A 376 -3.48 14.57 21.30
C LYS A 376 -2.46 13.45 21.39
N CYS A 377 -1.43 13.65 22.21
CA CYS A 377 -0.49 12.58 22.51
C CYS A 377 -1.17 11.53 23.42
N PRO A 378 -1.16 10.24 23.07
CA PRO A 378 -1.73 9.19 23.94
C PRO A 378 -1.04 9.12 25.31
N ASN A 379 0.25 9.49 25.37
CA ASN A 379 1.04 9.53 26.60
C ASN A 379 0.87 10.85 27.37
N LYS A 380 -0.07 11.71 26.97
CA LYS A 380 -0.38 13.01 27.60
C LYS A 380 0.84 13.95 27.73
N CYS A 381 1.81 13.84 26.82
CA CYS A 381 2.91 14.80 26.73
C CYS A 381 2.37 16.23 26.49
N ASN A 382 3.10 17.26 26.91
CA ASN A 382 2.68 18.67 26.87
C ASN A 382 1.34 18.95 27.58
N ASN A 383 1.17 18.46 28.81
CA ASN A 383 -0.04 18.73 29.61
C ASN A 383 -1.36 18.42 28.88
N ASN A 384 -1.35 17.43 27.98
CA ASN A 384 -2.50 17.05 27.16
C ASN A 384 -3.01 18.16 26.21
N GLU A 385 -2.13 19.08 25.81
CA GLU A 385 -2.43 20.13 24.84
C GLU A 385 -2.88 19.58 23.48
N GLU A 386 -3.81 20.30 22.88
CA GLU A 386 -4.36 20.03 21.56
C GLU A 386 -3.46 20.59 20.46
N ILE A 387 -3.01 19.71 19.56
CA ILE A 387 -2.14 20.06 18.44
C ILE A 387 -2.98 20.16 17.17
N TYR A 388 -2.94 21.32 16.51
CA TYR A 388 -3.70 21.58 15.30
C TYR A 388 -2.82 21.37 14.06
N ILE A 389 -3.18 20.41 13.20
CA ILE A 389 -2.54 20.13 11.92
C ILE A 389 -3.57 20.31 10.79
N ASN A 390 -3.28 21.20 9.85
CA ASN A 390 -4.15 21.47 8.69
C ASN A 390 -3.30 21.79 7.45
N HIS A 391 -3.93 22.20 6.35
CA HIS A 391 -3.28 22.75 5.17
C HIS A 391 -3.68 24.20 4.96
N CYS A 392 -2.70 25.02 4.60
CA CYS A 392 -2.95 26.39 4.18
C CYS A 392 -3.75 26.42 2.88
N TRP A 393 -4.89 27.11 2.89
CA TRP A 393 -5.77 27.22 1.71
C TRP A 393 -5.11 27.92 0.51
N ALA A 394 -4.09 28.75 0.73
CA ALA A 394 -3.42 29.50 -0.33
C ALA A 394 -2.23 28.75 -0.94
N CYS A 395 -1.26 28.37 -0.11
CA CYS A 395 -0.01 27.74 -0.57
C CYS A 395 -0.04 26.20 -0.49
N GLY A 396 -1.02 25.61 0.20
CA GLY A 396 -1.12 24.16 0.36
C GLY A 396 -0.04 23.55 1.24
N LYS A 397 0.72 24.34 2.01
CA LYS A 397 1.67 23.82 3.01
C LYS A 397 0.95 23.45 4.29
N ILE A 398 1.50 22.48 5.01
CA ILE A 398 0.97 22.05 6.31
C ILE A 398 1.09 23.20 7.30
N ILE A 399 0.01 23.46 8.01
CA ILE A 399 -0.06 24.27 9.22
C ILE A 399 0.00 23.30 10.39
N ASP A 400 0.89 23.52 11.34
CA ASP A 400 1.10 22.69 12.53
C ASP A 400 1.25 23.63 13.71
N SER A 401 0.33 23.63 14.68
CA SER A 401 0.29 24.62 15.78
C SER A 401 1.56 24.65 16.64
N ARG A 402 2.40 23.61 16.56
CA ARG A 402 3.71 23.58 17.22
C ARG A 402 4.71 24.51 16.55
N ASP A 403 4.58 24.72 15.24
CA ASP A 403 5.40 25.56 14.37
C ASP A 403 4.70 26.91 14.07
N ASP A 404 3.46 26.84 13.58
CA ASP A 404 2.58 27.96 13.25
C ASP A 404 1.86 28.43 14.53
N ARG A 405 2.57 29.15 15.40
CA ARG A 405 2.05 29.51 16.74
C ARG A 405 1.14 30.74 16.76
N ILE A 406 1.31 31.63 15.79
CA ILE A 406 0.56 32.88 15.72
C ILE A 406 -0.81 32.62 15.11
N LYS A 407 -1.85 33.16 15.74
CA LYS A 407 -3.21 33.18 15.22
C LYS A 407 -3.57 34.57 14.72
N ASP A 408 -4.48 34.63 13.76
CA ASP A 408 -5.14 35.88 13.40
C ASP A 408 -6.19 36.28 14.45
N THR A 409 -6.75 37.48 14.28
CA THR A 409 -7.81 38.02 15.16
C THR A 409 -9.07 37.17 15.19
N GLU A 410 -9.23 36.26 14.24
CA GLU A 410 -10.39 35.37 14.11
C GLU A 410 -10.06 33.95 14.59
N GLY A 411 -8.91 33.76 15.25
CA GLY A 411 -8.49 32.52 15.89
C GLY A 411 -7.86 31.47 14.97
N TYR A 412 -7.57 31.77 13.70
CA TYR A 412 -6.94 30.83 12.77
C TYR A 412 -5.43 30.96 12.80
N TYR A 413 -4.74 29.82 12.85
CA TYR A 413 -3.28 29.79 12.72
C TYR A 413 -2.81 30.36 11.39
N ILE A 414 -1.82 31.24 11.45
CA ILE A 414 -1.25 31.92 10.29
C ILE A 414 -0.12 31.08 9.72
N CYS A 415 -0.23 30.70 8.45
CA CYS A 415 0.78 29.88 7.80
C CYS A 415 2.16 30.57 7.78
N ILE A 416 3.15 29.91 8.38
CA ILE A 416 4.54 30.37 8.49
C ILE A 416 5.19 30.62 7.13
N LYS A 417 4.70 29.99 6.05
CA LYS A 417 5.28 30.12 4.71
C LYS A 417 4.71 31.28 3.89
N CYS A 418 3.44 31.62 4.07
CA CYS A 418 2.76 32.56 3.19
C CYS A 418 1.90 33.62 3.88
N GLY A 419 1.84 33.62 5.22
CA GLY A 419 1.09 34.60 6.00
C GLY A 419 -0.43 34.53 5.82
N SER A 420 -0.98 33.41 5.32
CA SER A 420 -2.43 33.23 5.21
C SER A 420 -3.03 32.72 6.53
N GLY A 421 -4.03 33.44 7.05
CA GLY A 421 -4.95 33.00 8.12
C GLY A 421 -6.31 32.60 7.54
N LYS A 422 -7.42 33.06 8.15
CA LYS A 422 -8.80 32.83 7.68
C LYS A 422 -8.99 33.21 6.21
N LYS A 423 -9.63 32.32 5.45
CA LYS A 423 -10.01 32.59 4.06
C LYS A 423 -11.13 33.62 4.03
N HIS A 424 -10.98 34.67 3.24
CA HIS A 424 -11.95 35.78 3.12
C HIS A 424 -12.18 36.57 4.42
N SER A 425 -11.12 36.79 5.22
CA SER A 425 -11.18 37.75 6.33
C SER A 425 -11.58 39.14 5.84
N THR A 426 -12.39 39.83 6.63
CA THR A 426 -12.73 41.25 6.43
C THR A 426 -11.79 42.18 7.20
N ILE A 427 -10.99 41.64 8.12
CA ILE A 427 -10.19 42.41 9.07
C ILE A 427 -8.74 42.55 8.58
N PHE A 428 -8.17 41.50 8.00
CA PHE A 428 -6.78 41.51 7.52
C PHE A 428 -6.65 40.84 6.14
N THR A 429 -5.57 41.16 5.45
CA THR A 429 -5.20 40.52 4.18
C THR A 429 -3.98 39.62 4.36
N GLN A 430 -3.75 38.74 3.39
CA GLN A 430 -2.65 37.80 3.45
C GLN A 430 -1.30 38.52 3.64
N GLY A 431 -0.55 38.08 4.65
CA GLY A 431 0.75 38.63 5.01
C GLY A 431 0.68 39.99 5.71
N ASP A 432 -0.46 40.40 6.25
CA ASP A 432 -0.53 41.58 7.12
C ASP A 432 0.06 41.31 8.50
N ILE A 433 -0.02 40.06 8.98
CA ILE A 433 0.51 39.62 10.27
C ILE A 433 1.71 38.70 10.03
N CYS A 434 2.82 38.98 10.71
CA CYS A 434 3.99 38.13 10.66
C CYS A 434 3.73 36.80 11.39
N PRO A 435 3.80 35.65 10.71
CA PRO A 435 3.50 34.37 11.34
C PRO A 435 4.58 33.88 12.33
N LYS A 436 5.72 34.57 12.42
CA LYS A 436 6.82 34.22 13.35
C LYS A 436 6.74 34.98 14.68
N CYS A 437 6.31 36.24 14.67
CA CYS A 437 6.37 37.10 15.85
C CYS A 437 5.09 37.90 16.14
N GLY A 438 4.03 37.72 15.34
CA GLY A 438 2.75 38.40 15.53
C GLY A 438 2.72 39.87 15.11
N GLU A 439 3.84 40.43 14.63
CA GLU A 439 3.89 41.84 14.23
C GLU A 439 2.89 42.15 13.12
N ILE A 440 2.07 43.16 13.35
CA ILE A 440 1.08 43.66 12.41
C ILE A 440 1.79 44.68 11.52
N ASN A 441 1.56 44.61 10.21
CA ASN A 441 2.20 45.42 9.16
C ASN A 441 3.58 44.91 8.73
N MET A 442 3.56 43.85 7.92
CA MET A 442 4.75 43.46 7.15
C MET A 442 5.01 44.43 5.99
N SER A 443 6.26 44.84 5.82
CA SER A 443 6.71 45.63 4.68
C SER A 443 6.61 44.84 3.37
N VAL A 444 6.14 45.49 2.30
CA VAL A 444 6.08 44.87 0.96
C VAL A 444 7.47 44.98 0.34
N ILE A 445 8.07 43.83 0.00
CA ILE A 445 9.33 43.80 -0.78
C ILE A 445 8.98 43.89 -2.27
N ASN A 446 8.03 43.08 -2.72
CA ASN A 446 7.52 43.07 -4.09
C ASN A 446 6.09 42.49 -4.12
N ALA A 447 5.50 42.37 -5.31
CA ALA A 447 4.12 41.90 -5.49
C ALA A 447 3.82 40.50 -4.89
N LYS A 448 4.84 39.67 -4.64
CA LYS A 448 4.69 38.30 -4.12
C LYS A 448 5.42 38.07 -2.80
N GLU A 449 6.08 39.07 -2.23
CA GLU A 449 6.91 38.89 -1.03
C GLU A 449 6.72 40.04 -0.04
N LYS A 450 6.61 39.65 1.24
CA LYS A 450 6.54 40.58 2.37
C LYS A 450 7.60 40.22 3.41
N GLN A 451 8.09 41.21 4.14
CA GLN A 451 9.05 41.06 5.22
C GLN A 451 8.58 41.75 6.50
N CYS A 452 8.67 41.04 7.61
CA CYS A 452 8.38 41.59 8.92
C CYS A 452 9.46 42.62 9.31
N THR A 453 9.04 43.82 9.69
CA THR A 453 9.91 44.92 10.13
C THR A 453 10.59 44.63 11.47
N LYS A 454 9.94 43.85 12.35
CA LYS A 454 10.45 43.52 13.69
C LYS A 454 11.47 42.37 13.71
N CYS A 455 11.19 41.28 12.98
CA CYS A 455 12.02 40.07 13.05
C CYS A 455 12.66 39.65 11.72
N ASN A 456 12.54 40.47 10.67
CA ASN A 456 13.07 40.23 9.33
C ASN A 456 12.58 38.93 8.65
N HIS A 457 11.52 38.31 9.17
CA HIS A 457 10.94 37.11 8.56
C HIS A 457 10.29 37.43 7.21
N LYS A 458 10.66 36.69 6.16
CA LYS A 458 10.12 36.81 4.80
C LYS A 458 9.09 35.73 4.51
N ILE A 459 8.02 36.11 3.81
CA ILE A 459 6.96 35.19 3.35
C ILE A 459 6.66 35.41 1.87
N ALA A 460 6.17 34.36 1.21
CA ALA A 460 5.67 34.42 -0.17
C ALA A 460 4.13 34.46 -0.18
N VAL A 461 3.55 35.52 -0.74
CA VAL A 461 2.10 35.73 -0.81
C VAL A 461 1.56 35.12 -2.12
N TYR A 462 0.50 34.32 -2.02
CA TYR A 462 -0.08 33.57 -3.14
C TYR A 462 -1.52 34.02 -3.41
N GLY A 463 -1.80 34.52 -4.61
CA GLY A 463 -3.14 34.93 -5.05
C GLY A 463 -3.24 36.43 -5.32
N ASN A 464 -4.34 36.87 -5.91
CA ASN A 464 -4.61 38.29 -6.14
C ASN A 464 -4.92 38.94 -4.77
N VAL A 465 -4.01 39.81 -4.31
CA VAL A 465 -4.22 40.65 -3.13
C VAL A 465 -5.44 41.51 -3.38
N ARG A 466 -6.55 41.27 -2.66
CA ARG A 466 -7.67 42.22 -2.67
C ARG A 466 -7.17 43.53 -2.03
N LYS A 467 -7.46 44.67 -2.66
CA LYS A 467 -7.22 45.99 -2.05
C LYS A 467 -7.99 46.06 -0.73
N LYS A 468 -7.32 46.53 0.33
CA LYS A 468 -7.92 46.82 1.63
C LYS A 468 -9.10 47.78 1.44
N VAL A 469 -10.18 47.57 2.18
CA VAL A 469 -11.14 48.62 2.50
C VAL A 469 -10.54 49.35 3.70
N ASP A 470 -10.41 50.67 3.63
CA ASP A 470 -9.71 51.48 4.62
C ASP A 470 -10.41 51.36 6.00
N GLY A 471 -9.78 50.62 6.91
CA GLY A 471 -10.17 50.47 8.31
C GLY A 471 -8.92 50.26 9.16
N ASN A 472 -8.81 51.00 10.26
CA ASN A 472 -7.63 51.07 11.12
C ASN A 472 -7.52 49.80 11.99
N ILE A 473 -6.77 48.80 11.52
CA ILE A 473 -6.60 47.49 12.20
C ILE A 473 -6.08 47.63 13.64
N THR A 474 -5.26 48.66 13.90
CA THR A 474 -4.60 48.88 15.20
C THR A 474 -5.61 49.07 16.35
N GLU A 475 -6.73 49.76 16.10
CA GLU A 475 -7.77 50.01 17.11
C GLU A 475 -8.54 48.74 17.51
N LEU A 476 -8.68 47.78 16.59
CA LEU A 476 -9.37 46.51 16.85
C LEU A 476 -8.55 45.55 17.73
N PHE A 477 -7.22 45.64 17.64
CA PHE A 477 -6.30 44.84 18.47
C PHE A 477 -6.24 45.38 19.91
N GLU A 478 -6.22 46.71 20.08
CA GLU A 478 -6.26 47.33 21.41
C GLU A 478 -7.57 47.07 22.17
N SER A 479 -8.69 46.85 21.46
CA SER A 479 -9.96 46.45 22.10
C SER A 479 -9.97 44.98 22.54
N LEU A 480 -9.34 44.07 21.78
CA LEU A 480 -9.32 42.63 22.07
C LEU A 480 -8.30 42.24 23.14
N GLU A 481 -7.19 42.99 23.28
CA GLU A 481 -6.25 42.79 24.39
C GLU A 481 -6.88 43.21 25.74
N LYS A 482 -7.73 44.25 25.75
CA LYS A 482 -8.46 44.67 26.96
C LYS A 482 -9.50 43.65 27.42
N GLU A 483 -10.14 42.93 26.50
CA GLU A 483 -11.09 41.86 26.85
C GLU A 483 -10.40 40.58 27.35
N ASN A 484 -9.17 40.28 26.92
CA ASN A 484 -8.42 39.09 27.37
C ASN A 484 -7.56 39.34 28.63
N SER A 485 -7.33 40.59 29.03
CA SER A 485 -6.69 40.94 30.32
C SER A 485 -7.66 40.97 31.50
N GLY A 486 -8.95 40.71 31.25
CA GLY A 486 -10.02 40.63 32.25
C GLY A 486 -10.45 39.19 32.54
N PHE A 487 -9.52 38.26 32.74
CA PHE A 487 -9.75 36.95 33.37
C PHE A 487 -8.50 36.48 34.13
#